data_AF-A0A3Q3F8I0-F1
#
_entry.id   AF-A0A3Q3F8I0-F1
#
_cell.length_a   1.000
_cell.length_b   1.000
_cell.length_c   1.000
_cell.angle_alpha   90.00
_cell.angle_beta   90.00
_cell.angle_gamma   90.00
#
_symmetry.space_group_name_H-M   'P 1'
#
loop_
_entity.id
_entity.type
_entity.pdbx_description
1 polymer ?
#
loop_
_entity_poly.entity_id
_entity_poly.type
_entity_poly.pdbx_seq_one_letter_code
_entity_poly.pdbx_strand_id
1 'polypeptide(L)'
;MLDSSVCVAVTLVTQKPPVVTLRRGETATMDCNLGTVTGYAACWYKQIPGGVPQFILRNRHSCSAPSYGSGFSSPKFTSTHQS
;
A
#
# COMPACT_ATOMS: atom_id res chain seq x y z
N MET A 1 -22.63 0.02 33.13
CA MET A 1 -22.62 -0.55 31.77
C MET A 1 -22.61 0.64 30.80
N LEU A 2 -21.42 1.13 30.46
CA LEU A 2 -21.24 2.18 29.45
C LEU A 2 -20.64 1.49 28.24
N ASP A 3 -21.44 1.24 27.21
CA ASP A 3 -20.94 0.79 25.91
C ASP A 3 -20.47 2.03 25.15
N SER A 4 -19.20 2.40 25.39
CA SER A 4 -18.52 3.39 24.57
C SER A 4 -18.11 2.70 23.27
N SER A 5 -19.00 2.76 22.27
CA SER A 5 -18.67 2.35 20.91
C SER A 5 -17.57 3.28 20.37
N VAL A 6 -16.34 2.77 20.41
CA VAL A 6 -15.22 3.38 19.71
C VAL A 6 -15.44 3.11 18.22
N CYS A 7 -15.91 4.11 17.48
CA CYS A 7 -15.94 4.05 16.03
C CYS A 7 -14.49 4.14 15.49
N VAL A 8 -13.82 3.00 15.38
CA VAL A 8 -12.61 2.91 14.55
C VAL A 8 -13.09 3.02 13.10
N ALA A 9 -12.87 4.18 12.47
CA ALA A 9 -13.05 4.31 11.03
C ALA A 9 -11.94 3.51 10.34
N VAL A 10 -12.17 2.21 10.14
CA VAL A 10 -11.28 1.35 9.36
C VAL A 10 -11.49 1.71 7.89
N THR A 11 -10.51 2.36 7.26
CA THR A 11 -10.49 2.49 5.81
C THR A 11 -10.19 1.11 5.22
N LEU A 12 -11.22 0.49 4.63
CA LEU A 12 -11.05 -0.75 3.89
C LEU A 12 -10.44 -0.44 2.52
N VAL A 13 -9.29 -1.03 2.25
CA VAL A 13 -8.70 -1.06 0.91
C VAL A 13 -8.91 -2.44 0.30
N THR A 14 -9.04 -2.50 -1.02
CA THR A 14 -9.06 -3.79 -1.74
C THR A 14 -7.80 -3.93 -2.57
N GLN A 15 -7.17 -5.11 -2.48
CA GLN A 15 -5.95 -5.44 -3.22
C GLN A 15 -6.23 -6.54 -4.24
N LYS A 16 -5.74 -6.36 -5.47
CA LYS A 16 -5.89 -7.33 -6.56
C LYS A 16 -4.56 -7.48 -7.31
N PRO A 17 -4.14 -8.71 -7.69
CA PRO A 17 -4.73 -9.98 -7.30
C PRO A 17 -4.51 -10.27 -5.81
N PRO A 18 -5.31 -11.15 -5.17
CA PRO A 18 -5.08 -11.56 -3.79
C PRO A 18 -3.80 -12.40 -3.63
N VAL A 19 -3.40 -13.13 -4.68
CA VAL A 19 -2.17 -13.93 -4.73
C VAL A 19 -1.60 -13.83 -6.14
N VAL A 20 -0.28 -13.68 -6.23
CA VAL A 20 0.46 -13.72 -7.50
C VAL A 20 1.60 -14.72 -7.36
N THR A 21 1.70 -15.67 -8.29
CA THR A 21 2.80 -16.64 -8.35
C THR A 21 3.70 -16.28 -9.52
N LEU A 22 4.97 -16.02 -9.22
CA LEU A 22 5.96 -15.53 -10.19
C LEU A 22 7.27 -16.28 -10.07
N ARG A 23 8.09 -16.21 -11.12
CA ARG A 23 9.47 -16.63 -11.14
C ARG A 23 10.39 -15.49 -10.71
N ARG A 24 11.60 -15.84 -10.28
CA ARG A 24 12.61 -14.86 -9.90
C ARG A 24 12.94 -13.94 -11.08
N GLY A 25 12.88 -12.63 -10.84
CA GLY A 25 13.17 -11.61 -11.84
C GLY A 25 11.93 -11.04 -12.55
N GLU A 26 10.77 -11.67 -12.38
CA GLU A 26 9.49 -11.14 -12.86
C GLU A 26 8.98 -10.03 -11.93
N THR A 27 8.13 -9.16 -12.47
CA THR A 27 7.52 -8.04 -11.75
C THR A 27 6.17 -8.45 -11.20
N ALA A 28 5.95 -8.23 -9.90
CA ALA A 28 4.64 -8.33 -9.30
C ALA A 28 3.90 -6.99 -9.42
N THR A 29 2.68 -7.05 -9.95
CA THR A 29 1.76 -5.91 -9.99
C THR A 29 0.60 -6.19 -9.07
N MET A 30 0.33 -5.25 -8.17
CA MET A 30 -0.83 -5.28 -7.28
C MET A 30 -1.53 -3.92 -7.34
N ASP A 31 -2.83 -3.95 -7.57
CA ASP A 31 -3.70 -2.79 -7.55
C ASP A 31 -4.24 -2.58 -6.13
N CYS A 32 -4.29 -1.32 -5.70
CA CYS A 32 -4.89 -0.92 -4.43
C CYS A 32 -6.00 0.11 -4.71
N ASN A 33 -7.24 -0.23 -4.38
CA ASN A 33 -8.36 0.70 -4.44
C ASN A 33 -8.61 1.30 -3.04
N LEU A 34 -8.46 2.63 -2.93
CA LEU A 34 -8.69 3.40 -1.71
C LEU A 34 -10.17 3.79 -1.48
N GLY A 35 -11.07 3.39 -2.38
CA GLY A 35 -12.47 3.78 -2.37
C GLY A 35 -12.63 5.28 -2.62
N THR A 36 -13.33 5.95 -1.72
CA THR A 36 -13.56 7.41 -1.77
C THR A 36 -12.47 8.23 -1.08
N VAL A 37 -11.40 7.58 -0.61
CA VAL A 37 -10.33 8.26 0.13
C VAL A 37 -9.40 9.00 -0.83
N THR A 38 -9.52 10.33 -0.85
CA THR A 38 -8.70 11.23 -1.69
C THR A 38 -7.77 12.13 -0.86
N GLY A 39 -8.04 12.28 0.44
CA GLY A 39 -7.26 13.16 1.34
C GLY A 39 -5.95 12.55 1.84
N TYR A 40 -5.78 11.23 1.69
CA TYR A 40 -4.63 10.49 2.19
C TYR A 40 -3.83 9.87 1.04
N ALA A 41 -2.57 9.57 1.33
CA ALA A 41 -1.70 8.86 0.41
C ALA A 41 -1.86 7.34 0.59
N ALA A 42 -1.70 6.58 -0.49
CA ALA A 42 -1.55 5.13 -0.41
C ALA A 42 -0.16 4.80 0.15
N CYS A 43 -0.11 3.99 1.20
CA CYS A 43 1.14 3.48 1.77
C CYS A 43 1.28 1.99 1.47
N TRP A 44 2.43 1.60 0.92
CA TRP A 44 2.75 0.20 0.63
C TRP A 44 3.74 -0.34 1.66
N TYR A 45 3.41 -1.51 2.19
CA TYR A 45 4.26 -2.27 3.11
C TYR A 45 4.48 -3.67 2.54
N LYS A 46 5.65 -4.26 2.83
CA LYS A 46 5.86 -5.70 2.66
C LYS A 46 6.00 -6.38 4.00
N GLN A 47 5.47 -7.58 4.09
CA GLN A 47 5.68 -8.47 5.22
C GLN A 47 6.03 -9.85 4.69
N ILE A 48 7.08 -10.44 5.26
CA ILE A 48 7.39 -11.86 5.06
C ILE A 48 6.78 -12.65 6.24
N PRO A 49 6.43 -13.94 6.06
CA PRO A 49 5.94 -14.76 7.17
C PRO A 49 6.87 -14.69 8.39
N GLY A 50 6.33 -14.39 9.57
CA GLY A 50 7.08 -14.26 10.83
C GLY A 50 7.87 -12.95 10.99
N GLY A 51 7.90 -12.07 9.99
CA GLY A 51 8.57 -10.77 10.05
C GLY A 51 7.65 -9.61 10.43
N VAL A 52 8.25 -8.46 10.74
CA VAL A 52 7.52 -7.20 10.93
C VAL A 52 7.25 -6.50 9.57
N PRO A 53 6.15 -5.76 9.43
CA PRO A 53 5.91 -4.95 8.24
C PRO A 53 7.03 -3.94 7.99
N GLN A 54 7.51 -3.87 6.74
CA GLN A 54 8.51 -2.91 6.28
C GLN A 54 7.85 -1.89 5.36
N PHE A 55 8.01 -0.61 5.65
CA PHE A 55 7.52 0.47 4.81
C PHE A 55 8.32 0.54 3.49
N ILE A 56 7.63 0.38 2.36
CA ILE A 56 8.24 0.47 1.03
C ILE A 56 8.17 1.90 0.52
N LEU A 57 6.95 2.42 0.36
CA LEU A 57 6.73 3.75 -0.19
C LEU A 57 5.36 4.31 0.17
N ARG A 58 5.23 5.63 0.03
CA ARG A 58 3.96 6.37 0.07
C ARG A 58 3.75 7.10 -1.25
N ASN A 59 2.58 6.92 -1.86
CA ASN A 59 2.19 7.59 -3.10
C ASN A 59 0.93 8.44 -2.88
N ARG A 60 1.01 9.74 -3.18
CA ARG A 60 -0.11 10.68 -3.12
C ARG A 60 -0.39 11.20 -4.52
N HIS A 61 -1.66 11.22 -4.93
CA HIS A 61 -2.04 11.63 -6.29
C HIS A 61 -1.56 13.04 -6.66
N SER A 62 -1.54 13.95 -5.68
CA SER A 62 -1.10 15.33 -5.86
C SER A 62 0.42 15.53 -5.84
N CYS A 63 1.22 14.47 -5.70
CA CYS A 63 2.69 14.53 -5.68
C CYS A 63 3.26 14.00 -7.00
N SER A 64 4.40 14.55 -7.42
CA SER A 64 5.07 14.15 -8.67
C SER A 64 5.76 12.79 -8.58
N ALA A 65 6.12 12.34 -7.38
CA ALA A 65 6.79 11.07 -7.14
C ALA A 65 6.46 10.51 -5.74
N PRO A 66 6.54 9.18 -5.55
CA PRO A 66 6.41 8.57 -4.24
C PRO A 66 7.63 8.86 -3.35
N SER A 67 7.40 8.86 -2.04
CA SER A 67 8.47 8.89 -1.03
C SER A 67 8.76 7.47 -0.56
N TYR A 68 10.03 7.08 -0.53
CA TYR A 68 10.45 5.71 -0.21
C TYR A 68 10.88 5.55 1.24
N GLY A 69 10.69 4.34 1.77
CA GLY A 69 11.31 3.89 3.02
C GLY A 69 12.78 3.52 2.84
N SER A 70 13.48 3.33 3.97
CA SER A 70 14.89 2.95 3.97
C SER A 70 15.11 1.63 3.21
N GLY A 71 16.09 1.61 2.30
CA GLY A 71 16.44 0.43 1.50
C GLY A 71 15.51 0.16 0.31
N PHE A 72 14.56 1.05 0.01
CA PHE A 72 13.66 0.95 -1.14
C PHE A 72 13.87 2.13 -2.09
N SER A 73 13.77 1.88 -3.40
CA SER A 73 13.91 2.92 -4.41
C SER A 73 13.31 2.51 -5.75
N SER A 74 13.11 3.50 -6.62
CA SER A 74 12.95 3.32 -8.06
C SER A 74 14.26 2.76 -8.68
N PRO A 75 14.21 1.97 -9.77
CA PRO A 75 13.01 1.49 -10.48
C PRO A 75 12.46 0.17 -9.91
N LYS A 76 13.07 -0.37 -8.85
CA LYS A 76 12.73 -1.70 -8.32
C LYS A 76 11.35 -1.72 -7.66
N PHE A 77 10.93 -0.61 -7.07
CA PHE A 77 9.59 -0.42 -6.52
C PHE A 77 8.98 0.82 -7.16
N THR A 78 7.81 0.68 -7.74
CA THR A 78 7.08 1.78 -8.40
C THR A 78 5.65 1.82 -7.88
N SER A 79 5.05 3.00 -7.91
CA SER A 79 3.62 3.17 -7.63
C SER A 79 3.09 4.32 -8.45
N THR A 80 2.03 4.05 -9.19
CA THR A 80 1.25 5.03 -9.93
C THR A 80 -0.14 5.11 -9.32
N HIS A 81 -0.88 6.15 -9.67
CA HIS A 81 -2.29 6.29 -9.33
C HIS A 81 -3.06 6.52 -10.62
N GLN A 82 -4.30 6.03 -10.68
CA GLN A 82 -5.25 6.42 -11.69
C GLN A 82 -6.13 7.49 -11.05
N SER A 83 -5.94 8.74 -11.48
CA SER A 83 -6.77 9.88 -11.07
C SER A 83 -8.18 9.77 -11.66
#